data_AF-A0A239P3N5-F1
#
_entry.id   AF-A0A239P3N5-F1
#
_cell.length_a   1.000
_cell.length_b   1.000
_cell.length_c   1.000
_cell.angle_alpha   90.00
_cell.angle_beta   90.00
_cell.angle_gamma   90.00
#
_symmetry.space_group_name_H-M   'P 1'
#
loop_
_entity.id
_entity.type
_entity.pdbx_description
1 polymer ?
#
loop_
_entity_poly.entity_id
_entity_poly.type
_entity_poly.pdbx_seq_one_letter_code
_entity_poly.pdbx_strand_id
1 'polypeptide(L)'
;MISAKNIIIAALVMMSSSCLAQQGKRDIRGLVPGMSFAEAGRVVKEKSYSCNNFAREAIPYGIMCEGLTLWFSTVLDGAPLIGLNMDLRTTASVEEIAQSLSDQFSTKPATTPTPSNAEYSWDLGDGKVLLFLLNQRRVILHDDTLAKKDHEERFQRSRVPIPKL
;
A
#
# COMPACT_ATOMS: atom_id res chain seq x y z
N MET A 1 36.06 -12.56 17.66
CA MET A 1 35.51 -13.18 16.44
C MET A 1 34.07 -12.72 16.28
N ILE A 2 33.83 -11.72 15.44
CA ILE A 2 32.48 -11.20 15.17
C ILE A 2 31.88 -12.09 14.07
N SER A 3 30.78 -12.77 14.40
CA SER A 3 30.12 -13.75 13.54
C SER A 3 29.56 -13.08 12.28
N ALA A 4 30.00 -13.56 11.11
CA ALA A 4 29.64 -13.06 9.78
C ALA A 4 28.16 -13.28 9.38
N LYS A 5 27.30 -13.77 10.28
CA LYS A 5 25.87 -13.99 10.00
C LYS A 5 24.98 -12.74 10.17
N ASN A 6 25.51 -11.65 10.72
CA ASN A 6 24.72 -10.43 11.01
C ASN A 6 24.86 -9.32 9.96
N ILE A 7 25.49 -9.57 8.81
CA ILE A 7 25.76 -8.51 7.81
C ILE A 7 24.78 -8.55 6.62
N ILE A 8 23.90 -9.55 6.54
CA ILE A 8 22.92 -9.70 5.43
C ILE A 8 21.49 -9.68 5.96
N ILE A 9 21.10 -8.63 6.69
CA ILE A 9 19.67 -8.36 6.99
C ILE A 9 19.28 -6.93 6.59
N ALA A 10 20.25 -6.01 6.43
CA ALA A 10 20.00 -4.64 6.00
C ALA A 10 19.66 -4.48 4.49
N ALA A 11 19.72 -5.54 3.68
CA ALA A 11 19.67 -5.45 2.22
C ALA A 11 18.32 -5.78 1.56
N LEU A 12 17.25 -6.07 2.31
CA LEU A 12 15.96 -6.43 1.68
C LEU A 12 15.12 -5.22 1.24
N VAL A 13 15.55 -3.98 1.52
CA VAL A 13 15.00 -2.73 0.94
C VAL A 13 16.13 -1.75 0.62
N MET A 14 17.12 -2.17 -0.17
CA MET A 14 18.12 -1.26 -0.73
C MET A 14 18.05 -1.24 -2.24
N MET A 15 17.21 -0.35 -2.79
CA MET A 15 17.47 0.29 -4.07
C MET A 15 17.26 1.81 -3.96
N SER A 16 18.35 2.52 -4.26
CA SER A 16 18.55 3.96 -4.47
C SER A 16 18.55 4.90 -3.26
N SER A 17 19.78 5.26 -2.87
CA SER A 17 20.18 6.35 -1.97
C SER A 17 19.71 7.72 -2.46
N SER A 18 19.13 8.51 -1.57
CA SER A 18 19.33 9.96 -1.48
C SER A 18 18.93 10.42 -0.09
N CYS A 19 19.80 11.24 0.49
CA CYS A 19 19.86 11.65 1.87
C CYS A 19 18.63 12.46 2.30
N LEU A 20 17.87 11.99 3.29
CA LEU A 20 17.08 12.82 4.19
C LEU A 20 16.74 12.04 5.46
N ALA A 21 16.75 12.76 6.56
CA ALA A 21 16.72 12.29 7.94
C ALA A 21 15.59 11.29 8.25
N GLN A 22 15.93 10.31 9.11
CA GLN A 22 15.07 9.63 10.09
C GLN A 22 13.68 10.26 10.33
N GLN A 23 12.70 9.90 9.48
CA GLN A 23 11.27 9.98 9.75
C GLN A 23 10.63 8.70 9.19
N GLY A 24 9.75 8.08 9.99
CA GLY A 24 9.26 6.71 9.82
C GLY A 24 8.72 6.38 8.43
N LYS A 25 9.24 5.28 7.87
CA LYS A 25 8.83 4.72 6.56
C LYS A 25 7.48 4.01 6.68
N ARG A 26 6.39 4.76 6.86
CA ARG A 26 5.00 4.23 6.85
C ARG A 26 4.42 4.20 5.43
N ASP A 27 5.25 3.89 4.45
CA ASP A 27 4.92 3.87 3.03
C ASP A 27 5.39 2.57 2.40
N ILE A 28 4.86 2.27 1.22
CA ILE A 28 5.43 1.24 0.33
C ILE A 28 5.96 1.97 -0.89
N ARG A 29 7.28 1.95 -1.06
CA ARG A 29 7.94 2.53 -2.25
C ARG A 29 7.64 4.02 -2.47
N GLY A 30 7.48 4.77 -1.38
CA GLY A 30 7.14 6.19 -1.37
C GLY A 30 5.64 6.48 -1.56
N LEU A 31 4.78 5.44 -1.60
CA LEU A 31 3.34 5.58 -1.77
C LEU A 31 2.62 5.25 -0.46
N VAL A 32 1.65 6.08 -0.08
CA VAL A 32 0.81 5.91 1.10
C VAL A 32 -0.65 6.23 0.77
N PRO A 33 -1.63 5.48 1.33
CA PRO A 33 -3.04 5.85 1.24
C PRO A 33 -3.29 7.30 1.70
N GLY A 34 -4.20 7.98 1.01
CA GLY A 34 -4.52 9.40 1.19
C GLY A 34 -3.80 10.33 0.20
N MET A 35 -2.70 9.88 -0.43
CA MET A 35 -2.06 10.67 -1.50
C MET A 35 -3.04 10.95 -2.64
N SER A 36 -3.04 12.18 -3.15
CA SER A 36 -3.77 12.51 -4.38
C SER A 36 -3.19 11.77 -5.59
N PHE A 37 -3.99 11.64 -6.64
CA PHE A 37 -3.53 11.09 -7.92
C PHE A 37 -2.28 11.81 -8.47
N ALA A 38 -2.23 13.15 -8.32
CA ALA A 38 -1.10 13.95 -8.78
C ALA A 38 0.18 13.68 -7.99
N GLU A 39 0.08 13.55 -6.66
CA GLU A 39 1.23 13.23 -5.80
C GLU A 39 1.75 11.81 -6.08
N ALA A 40 0.85 10.83 -6.20
CA ALA A 40 1.23 9.47 -6.55
C ALA A 40 1.88 9.41 -7.95
N GLY A 41 1.35 10.17 -8.92
CA GLY A 41 1.92 10.28 -10.26
C GLY A 41 3.33 10.90 -10.26
N ARG A 42 3.58 11.87 -9.38
CA ARG A 42 4.93 12.41 -9.18
C ARG A 42 5.88 11.34 -8.64
N VAL A 43 5.48 10.58 -7.61
CA VAL A 43 6.31 9.49 -7.06
C VAL A 43 6.61 8.43 -8.12
N VAL A 44 5.59 7.99 -8.87
CA VAL A 44 5.74 7.03 -9.98
C VAL A 44 6.75 7.53 -11.01
N LYS A 45 6.67 8.79 -11.40
CA LYS A 45 7.58 9.41 -12.37
C LYS A 45 9.00 9.53 -11.82
N GLU A 46 9.16 10.03 -10.60
CA GLU A 46 10.46 10.19 -9.94
C GLU A 46 11.18 8.85 -9.75
N LYS A 47 10.43 7.80 -9.42
CA LYS A 47 10.95 6.44 -9.26
C LYS A 47 11.01 5.64 -10.56
N SER A 48 10.59 6.25 -11.68
CA SER A 48 10.57 5.63 -13.01
C SER A 48 9.81 4.30 -13.07
N TYR A 49 8.71 4.16 -12.31
CA TYR A 49 7.90 2.95 -12.37
C TYR A 49 7.19 2.83 -13.72
N SER A 50 7.40 1.71 -14.40
CA SER A 50 6.60 1.36 -15.58
C SER A 50 5.17 1.01 -15.16
N CYS A 51 4.21 1.85 -15.55
CA CYS A 51 2.80 1.68 -15.24
C CYS A 51 1.95 1.48 -16.50
N ASN A 52 0.97 0.57 -16.41
CA ASN A 52 -0.06 0.46 -17.42
C ASN A 52 -1.02 1.63 -17.27
N ASN A 53 -1.10 2.50 -18.27
CA ASN A 53 -2.10 3.56 -18.39
C ASN A 53 -2.24 4.44 -17.13
N PHE A 54 -1.13 5.05 -16.68
CA PHE A 54 -1.18 6.15 -15.69
C PHE A 54 -1.73 7.44 -16.33
N ALA A 55 -2.90 7.34 -16.95
CA ALA A 55 -3.64 8.45 -17.57
C ALA A 55 -5.04 8.50 -16.95
N ARG A 56 -5.60 9.72 -16.81
CA ARG A 56 -6.85 10.02 -16.09
C ARG A 56 -8.07 9.19 -16.51
N GLU A 57 -8.04 8.56 -17.67
CA GLU A 57 -9.16 7.80 -18.25
C GLU A 57 -9.29 6.38 -17.65
N ALA A 58 -8.32 5.91 -16.87
CA ALA A 58 -8.31 4.57 -16.27
C ALA A 58 -8.83 4.49 -14.82
N ILE A 59 -9.59 5.50 -14.37
CA ILE A 59 -10.20 5.56 -13.03
C ILE A 59 -11.47 4.70 -13.04
N PRO A 60 -11.35 3.35 -12.97
CA PRO A 60 -11.72 2.65 -11.73
C PRO A 60 -10.95 1.36 -11.40
N TYR A 61 -9.98 0.93 -12.21
CA TYR A 61 -9.32 -0.38 -12.03
C TYR A 61 -7.85 -0.16 -11.74
N GLY A 62 -7.37 -0.80 -10.68
CA GLY A 62 -6.08 -0.51 -10.08
C GLY A 62 -4.96 -0.31 -11.09
N ILE A 63 -4.20 0.76 -10.93
CA ILE A 63 -3.08 1.09 -11.82
C ILE A 63 -1.93 0.17 -11.45
N MET A 64 -1.55 -0.68 -12.40
CA MET A 64 -0.42 -1.59 -12.22
C MET A 64 0.88 -0.89 -12.55
N CYS A 65 1.81 -0.86 -11.60
CA CYS A 65 3.13 -0.25 -11.70
C CYS A 65 4.19 -1.22 -11.18
N GLU A 66 4.99 -1.86 -12.05
CA GLU A 66 6.12 -2.73 -11.67
C GLU A 66 5.94 -3.56 -10.36
N GLY A 67 4.94 -4.45 -10.35
CA GLY A 67 4.66 -5.32 -9.18
C GLY A 67 3.88 -4.63 -8.05
N LEU A 68 3.43 -3.41 -8.27
CA LEU A 68 2.45 -2.69 -7.44
C LEU A 68 1.11 -2.61 -8.17
N THR A 69 0.02 -2.63 -7.41
CA THR A 69 -1.30 -2.20 -7.88
C THR A 69 -1.78 -1.05 -7.01
N LEU A 70 -2.13 0.08 -7.61
CA LEU A 70 -2.59 1.29 -6.92
C LEU A 70 -4.10 1.46 -7.10
N TRP A 71 -4.85 1.59 -6.02
CA TRP A 71 -6.31 1.77 -6.06
C TRP A 71 -6.70 3.17 -5.63
N PHE A 72 -7.21 3.96 -6.57
CA PHE A 72 -7.70 5.32 -6.31
C PHE A 72 -9.23 5.32 -6.16
N SER A 73 -9.73 6.24 -5.34
CA SER A 73 -11.15 6.56 -5.32
C SER A 73 -11.60 7.12 -6.66
N THR A 74 -12.81 6.76 -7.09
CA THR A 74 -13.43 7.34 -8.29
C THR A 74 -14.59 8.27 -7.95
N VAL A 75 -14.92 8.43 -6.67
CA VAL A 75 -16.07 9.21 -6.23
C VAL A 75 -15.70 10.31 -5.24
N LEU A 76 -14.59 10.17 -4.51
CA LEU A 76 -14.09 11.19 -3.62
C LEU A 76 -13.32 12.27 -4.39
N ASP A 77 -13.49 13.51 -3.94
CA ASP A 77 -12.78 14.65 -4.50
C ASP A 77 -11.26 14.46 -4.43
N GLY A 78 -10.58 14.83 -5.51
CA GLY A 78 -9.12 14.66 -5.64
C GLY A 78 -8.67 13.23 -5.94
N ALA A 79 -9.59 12.26 -6.02
CA ALA A 79 -9.30 10.85 -6.30
C ALA A 79 -8.12 10.31 -5.46
N PRO A 80 -8.22 10.33 -4.12
CA PRO A 80 -7.12 9.87 -3.27
C PRO A 80 -6.84 8.38 -3.46
N LEU A 81 -5.59 7.98 -3.24
CA LEU A 81 -5.17 6.59 -3.17
C LEU A 81 -5.82 5.96 -1.93
N ILE A 82 -6.70 4.99 -2.12
CA ILE A 82 -7.37 4.27 -1.03
C ILE A 82 -6.47 3.16 -0.49
N GLY A 83 -5.73 2.52 -1.39
CA GLY A 83 -4.83 1.46 -1.02
C GLY A 83 -3.91 1.07 -2.16
N LEU A 84 -2.96 0.23 -1.83
CA LEU A 84 -2.07 -0.37 -2.80
C LEU A 84 -1.68 -1.78 -2.34
N ASN A 85 -1.29 -2.60 -3.30
CA ASN A 85 -0.68 -3.89 -3.02
C ASN A 85 0.68 -4.01 -3.69
N MET A 86 1.52 -4.88 -3.15
CA MET A 86 2.82 -5.24 -3.68
C MET A 86 3.02 -6.75 -3.60
N ASP A 87 3.35 -7.37 -4.73
CA ASP A 87 3.79 -8.76 -4.75
C ASP A 87 5.24 -8.85 -4.26
N LEU A 88 5.50 -9.67 -3.25
CA LEU A 88 6.84 -9.90 -2.72
C LEU A 88 7.56 -10.96 -3.55
N ARG A 89 8.57 -10.53 -4.31
CA ARG A 89 9.49 -11.43 -5.01
C ARG A 89 10.69 -11.77 -4.12
N THR A 90 10.44 -12.52 -3.05
CA THR A 90 11.46 -12.93 -2.07
C THR A 90 11.33 -14.40 -1.69
N THR A 91 12.46 -15.03 -1.34
CA THR A 91 12.53 -16.38 -0.75
C THR A 91 12.57 -16.35 0.78
N ALA A 92 12.54 -15.16 1.39
CA ALA A 92 12.55 -15.01 2.85
C ALA A 92 11.42 -15.78 3.52
N SER A 93 11.64 -16.16 4.78
CA SER A 93 10.63 -16.78 5.63
C SER A 93 9.51 -15.81 5.95
N VAL A 94 8.39 -16.35 6.39
CA VAL A 94 7.20 -15.59 6.79
C VAL A 94 7.52 -14.64 7.95
N GLU A 95 8.27 -15.16 8.92
CA GLU A 95 8.72 -14.44 10.11
C GLU A 95 9.73 -13.35 9.77
N GLU A 96 10.65 -13.61 8.84
CA GLU A 96 11.61 -12.61 8.35
C GLU A 96 10.89 -11.46 7.64
N ILE A 97 9.88 -11.75 6.82
CA ILE A 97 9.04 -10.73 6.17
C ILE A 97 8.27 -9.94 7.22
N ALA A 98 7.60 -10.61 8.16
CA ALA A 98 6.83 -9.94 9.21
C ALA A 98 7.70 -9.05 10.09
N GLN A 99 8.92 -9.49 10.44
CA GLN A 99 9.88 -8.67 11.19
C GLN A 99 10.33 -7.47 10.36
N SER A 100 10.70 -7.66 9.09
CA SER A 100 11.11 -6.57 8.21
C SER A 100 10.00 -5.52 8.03
N LEU A 101 8.75 -5.93 7.88
CA LEU A 101 7.60 -5.02 7.82
C LEU A 101 7.39 -4.31 9.15
N SER A 102 7.54 -5.02 10.27
CA SER A 102 7.41 -4.42 11.60
C SER A 102 8.47 -3.36 11.86
N ASP A 103 9.71 -3.60 11.42
CA ASP A 103 10.81 -2.64 11.53
C ASP A 103 10.57 -1.42 10.63
N GLN A 104 10.15 -1.65 9.37
CA GLN A 104 9.85 -0.58 8.42
C GLN A 104 8.76 0.36 8.94
N PHE A 105 7.64 -0.21 9.40
CA PHE A 105 6.48 0.56 9.88
C PHE A 105 6.58 0.95 11.35
N SER A 106 7.60 0.47 12.07
CA SER A 106 7.81 0.68 13.51
C SER A 106 6.60 0.26 14.35
N THR A 107 5.94 -0.82 13.95
CA THR A 107 4.70 -1.35 14.55
C THR A 107 4.75 -2.88 14.52
N LYS A 108 4.29 -3.55 15.58
CA LYS A 108 4.16 -5.02 15.60
C LYS A 108 2.81 -5.46 15.04
N PRO A 109 2.69 -6.67 14.48
CA PRO A 109 1.40 -7.16 14.01
C PRO A 109 0.43 -7.28 15.18
N ALA A 110 -0.85 -7.02 14.91
CA ALA A 110 -1.94 -7.20 15.85
C ALA A 110 -2.03 -8.67 16.30
N THR A 111 -2.36 -8.87 17.57
CA THR A 111 -2.57 -10.21 18.15
C THR A 111 -4.00 -10.73 17.93
N THR A 112 -4.89 -9.87 17.43
CA THR A 112 -6.30 -10.16 17.17
C THR A 112 -6.47 -10.87 15.83
N PRO A 113 -7.60 -11.57 15.62
CA PRO A 113 -7.85 -12.29 14.37
C PRO A 113 -7.69 -11.35 13.18
N THR A 114 -6.85 -11.78 12.25
CA THR A 114 -6.64 -11.13 10.98
C THR A 114 -7.92 -11.21 10.13
N PRO A 115 -8.13 -10.26 9.20
CA PRO A 115 -9.11 -10.46 8.12
C PRO A 115 -8.88 -11.83 7.48
N SER A 116 -9.95 -12.51 7.05
CA SER A 116 -10.02 -13.96 6.77
C SER A 116 -8.99 -14.57 5.80
N ASN A 117 -8.07 -13.79 5.23
CA ASN A 117 -7.01 -14.23 4.32
C ASN A 117 -5.61 -13.63 4.60
N ALA A 118 -5.44 -12.87 5.69
CA ALA A 118 -4.15 -12.30 6.07
C ALA A 118 -3.49 -13.15 7.17
N GLU A 119 -2.19 -13.38 7.05
CA GLU A 119 -1.39 -14.06 8.07
C GLU A 119 -1.03 -13.09 9.19
N TYR A 120 -0.68 -11.85 8.81
CA TYR A 120 -0.41 -10.76 9.73
C TYR A 120 -1.17 -9.52 9.30
N SER A 121 -1.57 -8.74 10.30
CA SER A 121 -2.16 -7.43 10.14
C SER A 121 -1.44 -6.45 11.06
N TRP A 122 -1.17 -5.23 10.61
CA TRP A 122 -0.68 -4.14 11.44
C TRP A 122 -1.67 -2.99 11.39
N ASP A 123 -2.09 -2.51 12.56
CA ASP A 123 -2.78 -1.24 12.70
C ASP A 123 -1.73 -0.12 12.76
N LEU A 124 -1.70 0.72 11.73
CA LEU A 124 -0.74 1.82 11.61
C LEU A 124 -1.28 3.13 12.19
N GLY A 125 -2.52 3.13 12.69
CA GLY A 125 -3.26 4.33 13.10
C GLY A 125 -3.88 5.08 11.93
N ASP A 126 -4.73 6.06 12.25
CA ASP A 126 -5.41 6.93 11.27
C ASP A 126 -6.13 6.15 10.15
N GLY A 127 -6.76 5.02 10.52
CA GLY A 127 -7.48 4.14 9.60
C GLY A 127 -6.59 3.30 8.69
N LYS A 128 -5.25 3.37 8.79
CA LYS A 128 -4.33 2.65 7.90
C LYS A 128 -4.00 1.27 8.44
N VAL A 129 -4.10 0.30 7.55
CA VAL A 129 -3.85 -1.10 7.86
C VAL A 129 -2.88 -1.66 6.84
N LEU A 130 -1.88 -2.40 7.35
CA LEU A 130 -1.00 -3.23 6.55
C LEU A 130 -1.42 -4.69 6.71
N LEU A 131 -1.54 -5.42 5.62
CA LEU A 131 -1.84 -6.85 5.63
C LEU A 131 -0.74 -7.61 4.89
N PHE A 132 -0.31 -8.74 5.45
CA PHE A 132 0.54 -9.70 4.75
C PHE A 132 -0.24 -10.98 4.49
N LEU A 133 -0.44 -11.31 3.20
CA LEU A 133 -1.20 -12.47 2.74
C LEU A 133 -0.22 -13.57 2.33
N LEU A 134 -0.17 -14.64 3.13
CA LEU A 134 0.82 -15.72 2.98
C LEU A 134 0.68 -16.46 1.65
N ASN A 135 -0.54 -16.90 1.32
CA ASN A 135 -0.83 -17.71 0.14
C ASN A 135 -0.48 -17.00 -1.18
N GLN A 136 -0.37 -15.67 -1.16
CA GLN A 136 -0.06 -14.85 -2.33
C GLN A 136 1.30 -14.16 -2.23
N ARG A 137 2.02 -14.32 -1.10
CA ARG A 137 3.20 -13.52 -0.73
C ARG A 137 3.03 -12.05 -1.09
N ARG A 138 1.93 -11.46 -0.62
CA ARG A 138 1.51 -10.10 -0.98
C ARG A 138 1.38 -9.22 0.24
N VAL A 139 1.82 -7.98 0.13
CA VAL A 139 1.59 -6.94 1.13
C VAL A 139 0.53 -5.97 0.61
N ILE A 140 -0.44 -5.62 1.43
CA ILE A 140 -1.47 -4.64 1.13
C ILE A 140 -1.38 -3.53 2.17
N LEU A 141 -1.28 -2.28 1.71
CA LEU A 141 -1.41 -1.10 2.55
C LEU A 141 -2.66 -0.34 2.11
N HIS A 142 -3.64 -0.17 2.98
CA HIS A 142 -4.88 0.54 2.67
C HIS A 142 -5.35 1.40 3.83
N ASP A 143 -6.26 2.31 3.55
CA ASP A 143 -6.94 3.14 4.55
C ASP A 143 -8.42 2.76 4.61
N ASP A 144 -8.82 2.10 5.70
CA ASP A 144 -10.19 1.64 5.94
C ASP A 144 -11.20 2.78 6.04
N THR A 145 -10.76 3.94 6.55
CA THR A 145 -11.63 5.11 6.66
C THR A 145 -11.96 5.66 5.27
N LEU A 146 -10.94 5.79 4.42
CA LEU A 146 -11.14 6.20 3.02
C LEU A 146 -11.91 5.16 2.22
N ALA A 147 -11.61 3.86 2.40
CA ALA A 147 -12.31 2.78 1.71
C ALA A 147 -13.81 2.77 2.05
N LYS A 148 -14.16 2.91 3.34
CA LYS A 148 -15.54 3.00 3.79
C LYS A 148 -16.25 4.23 3.21
N LYS A 149 -15.60 5.40 3.23
CA LYS A 149 -16.15 6.62 2.66
C LYS A 149 -16.38 6.50 1.14
N ASP A 150 -15.42 5.95 0.40
CA ASP A 150 -15.57 5.67 -1.03
C ASP A 150 -16.75 4.73 -1.31
N HIS A 151 -16.91 3.68 -0.51
CA HIS A 151 -18.03 2.74 -0.61
C HIS A 151 -19.38 3.42 -0.37
N GLU A 152 -19.50 4.20 0.71
CA GLU A 152 -20.72 4.93 1.06
C GLU A 152 -21.12 5.93 -0.04
N GLU A 153 -20.18 6.70 -0.57
CA GLU A 153 -20.41 7.66 -1.65
C GLU A 153 -20.84 6.99 -2.96
N ARG A 154 -20.22 5.86 -3.33
CA ARG A 154 -20.68 5.06 -4.49
C ARG A 154 -22.12 4.59 -4.31
N PHE A 155 -22.45 4.14 -3.11
CA PHE A 155 -23.78 3.64 -2.79
C PHE A 155 -24.86 4.74 -2.79
N GLN A 156 -24.52 5.95 -2.34
CA GLN A 156 -25.43 7.09 -2.44
C GLN A 156 -25.67 7.49 -3.90
N ARG A 157 -24.63 7.53 -4.73
CA ARG A 157 -24.74 7.87 -6.16
C ARG A 157 -25.56 6.86 -6.96
N SER A 158 -25.48 5.57 -6.63
CA SER A 158 -26.28 4.53 -7.29
C SER A 158 -27.77 4.55 -6.93
N ARG A 159 -28.14 5.28 -5.88
CA ARG A 159 -29.53 5.42 -5.40
C ARG A 159 -30.24 6.69 -5.89
N VAL A 160 -29.58 7.56 -6.65
CA VAL A 160 -30.22 8.75 -7.22
C VAL A 160 -31.24 8.30 -8.29
N PRO A 161 -32.55 8.57 -8.11
CA PRO A 161 -33.55 8.18 -9.10
C PRO A 161 -33.27 8.88 -10.43
N ILE A 162 -33.30 8.12 -11.53
CA ILE A 162 -33.27 8.70 -12.88
C ILE A 162 -34.50 9.61 -13.00
N PRO A 163 -34.35 10.91 -13.31
CA PRO A 163 -35.49 11.78 -13.56
C PRO A 163 -36.34 11.17 -14.67
N LYS A 164 -37.63 10.97 -14.42
CA LYS A 164 -38.56 10.57 -15.48
C LYS A 164 -38.60 11.70 -16.51
N LEU A 165 -38.26 11.38 -17.76
CA LEU A 165 -38.45 12.23 -18.93
C LEU A 165 -39.94 12.51 -19.14
#